data_AF-A0A8K0SKQ4-F1
#
_entry.id   AF-A0A8K0SKQ4-F1
#
_cell.length_a   1.000
_cell.length_b   1.000
_cell.length_c   1.000
_cell.angle_alpha   90.00
_cell.angle_beta   90.00
_cell.angle_gamma   90.00
#
_symmetry.space_group_name_H-M   'P 1'
#
loop_
_entity.id
_entity.type
_entity.pdbx_description
1 polymer ?
#
loop_
_entity_poly.entity_id
_entity_poly.type
_entity_poly.pdbx_seq_one_letter_code
_entity_poly.pdbx_strand_id
1 'polypeptide(L)'
;MSQLSCAGVVAHLEGSQGIPLPSEADATVTLERLHQRTQVLEGHMSCTSPDALLEPNWHSLAWRLCRLSQKFRPYQGKVLEAGRFASLVSDLEMPPVEKIYAILCSIKQMSGQLFTWDPLNHGEDDKSLGIMVQRLCYMTGSRMIQISTVPTNFAETYLLAVDLSIKNKGLL
;
A
#
# COMPACT_ATOMS: atom_id res chain seq x y z
N MET A 1 6.96 9.89 7.83
CA MET A 1 5.52 9.55 7.96
C MET A 1 4.70 9.88 6.70
N SER A 2 4.78 11.09 6.11
CA SER A 2 4.00 11.45 4.90
C SER A 2 4.35 10.63 3.64
N GLN A 3 5.63 10.33 3.42
CA GLN A 3 6.11 9.61 2.23
C GLN A 3 5.54 8.19 2.14
N LEU A 4 5.54 7.47 3.26
CA LEU A 4 5.00 6.11 3.37
C LEU A 4 3.49 6.09 3.13
N SER A 5 2.78 7.10 3.65
CA SER A 5 1.36 7.29 3.37
C SER A 5 1.09 7.50 1.88
N CYS A 6 1.86 8.39 1.22
CA CYS A 6 1.76 8.59 -0.23
C CYS A 6 2.06 7.30 -1.01
N ALA A 7 3.10 6.56 -0.63
CA ALA A 7 3.46 5.29 -1.27
C ALA A 7 2.36 4.23 -1.13
N GLY A 8 1.75 4.12 0.05
CA GLY A 8 0.61 3.23 0.28
C GLY A 8 -0.61 3.62 -0.55
N VAL A 9 -0.96 4.91 -0.65
CA VAL A 9 -2.07 5.37 -1.52
C VAL A 9 -1.79 5.05 -2.98
N VAL A 10 -0.58 5.33 -3.49
CA VAL A 10 -0.18 4.99 -4.86
C VAL A 10 -0.32 3.49 -5.10
N ALA A 11 0.23 2.66 -4.21
CA ALA A 11 0.17 1.21 -4.35
C ALA A 11 -1.27 0.68 -4.31
N HIS A 12 -2.13 1.26 -3.46
CA HIS A 12 -3.55 0.93 -3.41
C HIS A 12 -4.25 1.22 -4.75
N LEU A 13 -4.02 2.41 -5.32
CA LEU A 13 -4.58 2.77 -6.62
C LEU A 13 -4.03 1.88 -7.75
N GLU A 14 -2.74 1.58 -7.76
CA GLU A 14 -2.13 0.66 -8.72
C GLU A 14 -2.80 -0.72 -8.68
N GLY A 15 -2.98 -1.27 -7.48
CA GLY A 15 -3.67 -2.55 -7.28
C GLY A 15 -5.09 -2.52 -7.83
N SER A 16 -5.82 -1.41 -7.59
CA SER A 16 -7.19 -1.25 -8.08
C SER A 16 -7.31 -1.16 -9.60
N GLN A 17 -6.26 -0.68 -10.27
CA GLN A 17 -6.18 -0.56 -11.72
C GLN A 17 -5.50 -1.77 -12.39
N GLY A 18 -5.07 -2.76 -11.60
CA GLY A 18 -4.32 -3.92 -12.11
C GLY A 18 -2.93 -3.57 -12.64
N ILE A 19 -2.38 -2.41 -12.28
CA ILE A 19 -1.03 -2.01 -12.64
C ILE A 19 -0.05 -2.82 -11.78
N PRO A 20 1.02 -3.44 -12.32
CA PRO A 20 1.97 -4.16 -11.49
C PRO A 20 2.71 -3.23 -10.52
N LEU A 21 2.92 -3.68 -9.28
CA LEU A 21 3.79 -2.99 -8.33
C LEU A 21 5.25 -3.03 -8.84
N PRO A 22 6.09 -2.00 -8.58
CA PRO A 22 7.50 -2.08 -8.91
C PRO A 22 8.18 -3.28 -8.25
N SER A 23 9.32 -3.72 -8.80
CA SER A 23 10.15 -4.71 -8.14
C SER A 23 10.52 -4.20 -6.74
N GLU A 24 10.75 -5.10 -5.79
CA GLU A 24 11.04 -4.71 -4.40
C GLU A 24 12.37 -3.95 -4.28
N ALA A 25 13.32 -4.23 -5.18
CA ALA A 25 14.55 -3.45 -5.32
C ALA A 25 14.29 -2.00 -5.78
N ASP A 26 13.17 -1.76 -6.48
CA ASP A 26 12.75 -0.47 -7.01
C ASP A 26 11.66 0.22 -6.16
N ALA A 27 11.16 -0.44 -5.10
CA ALA A 27 10.07 0.01 -4.23
C ALA A 27 10.46 1.16 -3.29
N THR A 28 11.35 2.02 -3.77
CA THR A 28 11.80 3.25 -3.13
C THR A 28 10.67 4.26 -2.98
N VAL A 29 10.59 4.89 -1.79
CA VAL A 29 9.56 5.87 -1.44
C VAL A 29 9.98 7.33 -1.71
N THR A 30 10.89 7.53 -2.67
CA THR A 30 11.34 8.88 -3.03
C THR A 30 10.27 9.66 -3.78
N LEU A 31 10.32 10.98 -3.69
CA LEU A 31 9.35 11.87 -4.30
C LEU A 31 9.27 11.67 -5.83
N GLU A 32 10.42 11.55 -6.50
CA GLU A 32 10.52 11.41 -7.95
C GLU A 32 9.86 10.11 -8.41
N ARG A 33 10.09 9.01 -7.68
CA ARG A 33 9.52 7.70 -7.99
C ARG A 33 8.01 7.68 -7.78
N LEU A 34 7.53 8.29 -6.70
CA LEU A 34 6.10 8.45 -6.48
C LEU A 34 5.45 9.35 -7.54
N HIS A 35 6.15 10.38 -8.02
CA HIS A 35 5.68 11.22 -9.12
C HIS A 35 5.51 10.43 -10.42
N GLN A 36 6.52 9.65 -10.80
CA GLN A 36 6.49 8.79 -11.99
C GLN A 36 5.34 7.79 -11.94
N ARG A 37 5.19 7.08 -10.83
CA ARG A 37 4.08 6.13 -10.63
C ARG A 37 2.72 6.80 -10.69
N THR A 38 2.61 8.00 -10.12
CA THR A 38 1.37 8.80 -10.19
C THR A 38 1.05 9.25 -11.62
N GLN A 39 2.05 9.58 -12.45
CA GLN A 39 1.85 9.88 -13.87
C GLN A 39 1.32 8.67 -14.65
N VAL A 40 1.85 7.47 -14.38
CA VAL A 40 1.35 6.23 -14.97
C VAL A 40 -0.11 5.99 -14.59
N LEU A 41 -0.45 6.13 -13.29
CA LEU A 41 -1.82 6.04 -12.80
C LEU A 41 -2.77 7.03 -13.50
N GLU A 42 -2.31 8.27 -13.67
CA GLU A 42 -3.06 9.31 -14.38
C GLU A 42 -3.37 8.93 -15.83
N GLY A 43 -2.38 8.35 -16.54
CA GLY A 43 -2.57 7.81 -17.88
C GLY A 43 -3.61 6.69 -17.91
N HIS A 44 -3.53 5.74 -16.98
CA HIS A 44 -4.48 4.62 -16.89
C HIS A 44 -5.91 5.07 -16.54
N MET A 45 -6.05 6.09 -15.70
CA MET A 45 -7.36 6.60 -15.26
C MET A 45 -7.89 7.74 -16.14
N SER A 46 -7.26 8.02 -17.29
CA SER A 46 -7.60 9.12 -18.20
C SER A 46 -7.76 10.46 -17.46
N CYS A 47 -6.78 10.77 -16.61
CA CYS A 47 -6.75 11.98 -15.78
C CYS A 47 -5.56 12.86 -16.17
N THR A 48 -5.82 14.04 -16.71
CA THR A 48 -4.76 15.01 -16.99
C THR A 48 -4.57 15.97 -15.83
N SER A 49 -3.34 16.10 -15.33
CA SER A 49 -2.97 17.14 -14.36
C SER A 49 -2.81 18.49 -15.04
N PRO A 50 -3.24 19.60 -14.41
CA PRO A 50 -2.84 20.94 -14.84
C PRO A 50 -1.32 21.06 -14.83
N ASP A 51 -0.75 21.81 -15.78
CA ASP A 51 0.70 21.93 -15.97
C ASP A 51 1.44 22.42 -14.71
N ALA A 52 0.83 23.30 -13.93
CA ALA A 52 1.37 23.81 -12.66
C ALA A 52 1.57 22.73 -11.57
N LEU A 53 1.00 21.53 -11.76
CA LEU A 53 1.12 20.41 -10.83
C LEU A 53 2.00 19.28 -11.38
N LEU A 54 2.71 19.50 -12.49
CA LEU A 54 3.68 18.55 -13.04
C LEU A 54 5.05 18.64 -12.35
N GLU A 55 5.33 19.74 -11.64
CA GLU A 55 6.59 19.90 -10.92
C GLU A 55 6.65 18.92 -9.73
N PRO A 56 7.72 18.11 -9.61
CA PRO A 56 7.86 17.13 -8.53
C PRO A 56 8.00 17.80 -7.16
N ASN A 57 6.91 17.89 -6.39
CA ASN A 57 6.91 18.31 -5.00
C ASN A 57 5.80 17.59 -4.21
N TRP A 58 5.88 17.63 -2.87
CA TRP A 58 4.91 16.92 -2.03
C TRP A 58 3.48 17.47 -2.14
N HIS A 59 3.32 18.77 -2.39
CA HIS A 59 2.00 19.40 -2.53
C HIS A 59 1.33 18.98 -3.84
N SER A 60 2.07 19.01 -4.96
CA SER A 60 1.57 18.56 -6.26
C SER A 60 1.23 17.07 -6.22
N LEU A 61 2.07 16.25 -5.60
CA LEU A 61 1.80 14.82 -5.40
C LEU A 61 0.52 14.60 -4.58
N ALA A 62 0.41 15.24 -3.41
CA ALA A 62 -0.75 15.08 -2.53
C ALA A 62 -2.06 15.46 -3.23
N TRP A 63 -2.07 16.59 -3.95
CA TRP A 63 -3.24 17.02 -4.71
C TRP A 63 -3.64 16.00 -5.78
N ARG A 64 -2.66 15.52 -6.56
CA ARG A 64 -2.88 14.53 -7.63
C ARG A 64 -3.43 13.22 -7.07
N LEU A 65 -2.86 12.74 -5.97
CA LEU A 65 -3.33 11.53 -5.28
C LEU A 65 -4.74 11.70 -4.71
N CYS A 66 -5.05 12.83 -4.07
CA CYS A 66 -6.41 13.13 -3.59
C CYS A 66 -7.44 13.06 -4.72
N ARG A 67 -7.12 13.68 -5.86
CA ARG A 67 -8.00 13.66 -7.03
C ARG A 67 -8.19 12.26 -7.61
N LEU A 68 -7.11 11.49 -7.78
CA LEU A 68 -7.18 10.11 -8.25
C LEU A 68 -8.03 9.24 -7.31
N SER A 69 -7.82 9.40 -5.99
CA SER A 69 -8.56 8.68 -4.96
C SER A 69 -10.06 9.02 -4.97
N GLN A 70 -10.45 10.25 -5.29
CA GLN A 70 -11.87 10.63 -5.41
C GLN A 70 -12.55 10.04 -6.65
N LYS A 71 -11.80 9.85 -7.74
CA LYS A 71 -12.32 9.17 -8.94
C LYS A 71 -12.45 7.68 -8.74
N PHE A 72 -11.62 7.11 -7.88
CA PHE A 72 -11.78 5.74 -7.44
C PHE A 72 -13.04 5.62 -6.59
N ARG A 73 -14.12 5.07 -7.16
CA ARG A 73 -15.29 4.65 -6.39
C ARG A 73 -15.04 3.23 -5.91
N PRO A 74 -14.75 3.00 -4.62
CA PRO A 74 -14.74 1.64 -4.12
C PRO A 74 -16.11 1.03 -4.39
N TYR A 75 -16.13 -0.19 -4.93
CA TYR A 75 -17.33 -1.00 -5.01
C TYR A 75 -17.94 -1.07 -3.61
N GLN A 76 -19.23 -0.77 -3.45
CA GLN A 76 -19.98 -0.63 -2.18
C GLN A 76 -19.57 -1.65 -1.09
N GLY A 77 -18.45 -1.39 -0.41
CA GLY A 77 -17.63 -2.44 0.16
C GLY A 77 -17.02 -2.03 1.48
N LYS A 78 -16.67 -3.04 2.27
CA LYS A 78 -16.22 -2.89 3.65
C LYS A 78 -14.93 -2.07 3.72
N VAL A 79 -14.93 -1.01 4.51
CA VAL A 79 -13.74 -0.24 4.86
C VAL A 79 -12.90 -1.04 5.87
N LEU A 80 -11.60 -1.18 5.61
CA LEU A 80 -10.61 -1.64 6.57
C LEU A 80 -9.97 -0.41 7.21
N GLU A 81 -9.94 -0.38 8.54
CA GLU A 81 -9.26 0.67 9.29
C GLU A 81 -7.93 0.12 9.81
N ALA A 82 -6.82 0.62 9.26
CA ALA A 82 -5.51 0.26 9.80
C ALA A 82 -5.42 0.79 11.23
N GLY A 83 -5.11 -0.10 12.18
CA GLY A 83 -5.01 0.26 13.59
C GLY A 83 -6.32 0.20 14.40
N ARG A 84 -7.44 -0.32 13.86
CA ARG A 84 -8.69 -0.51 14.64
C ARG A 84 -8.47 -1.23 15.97
N PHE A 85 -7.53 -2.17 15.97
CA PHE A 85 -7.15 -2.97 17.13
C PHE A 85 -5.75 -2.61 17.67
N ALA A 86 -5.21 -1.43 17.32
CA ALA A 86 -3.90 -1.00 17.78
C ALA A 86 -3.82 -0.96 19.31
N SER A 87 -4.90 -0.58 19.99
CA SER A 87 -5.02 -0.61 21.45
C SER A 87 -4.89 -2.00 22.07
N LEU A 88 -5.24 -3.07 21.33
CA LEU A 88 -5.09 -4.46 21.77
C LEU A 88 -3.65 -4.97 21.61
N VAL A 89 -2.81 -4.25 20.87
CA VAL A 89 -1.43 -4.61 20.52
C VAL A 89 -0.43 -3.58 21.08
N SER A 90 -0.91 -2.55 21.78
CA SER A 90 -0.06 -1.47 22.30
C SER A 90 0.93 -1.94 23.37
N ASP A 91 0.65 -3.06 24.04
CA ASP A 91 1.53 -3.70 25.04
C ASP A 91 2.33 -4.88 24.47
N LEU A 92 2.15 -5.24 23.19
CA LEU A 92 2.91 -6.29 22.54
C LEU A 92 4.22 -5.71 21.99
N GLU A 93 5.33 -6.40 22.26
CA GLU A 93 6.59 -6.12 21.58
C GLU A 93 6.36 -6.02 20.07
N MET A 94 7.05 -5.06 19.43
CA MET A 94 6.94 -4.81 18.00
C MET A 94 7.04 -6.14 17.25
N PRO A 95 6.04 -6.50 16.43
CA PRO A 95 6.03 -7.80 15.79
C PRO A 95 7.28 -7.93 14.91
N PRO A 96 8.02 -9.05 15.00
CA PRO A 96 9.20 -9.26 14.18
C PRO A 96 8.82 -9.25 12.70
N VAL A 97 9.68 -8.66 11.88
CA VAL A 97 9.46 -8.44 10.45
C VAL A 97 9.11 -9.75 9.74
N GLU A 98 9.75 -10.85 10.14
CA GLU A 98 9.56 -12.20 9.64
C GLU A 98 8.12 -12.70 9.85
N LYS A 99 7.48 -12.29 10.95
CA LYS A 99 6.10 -12.67 11.25
C LYS A 99 5.13 -11.95 10.33
N ILE A 100 5.34 -10.65 10.08
CA ILE A 100 4.52 -9.90 9.13
C ILE A 100 4.72 -10.50 7.73
N TYR A 101 5.96 -10.78 7.35
CA TYR A 101 6.29 -11.44 6.09
C TYR A 101 5.56 -12.76 5.89
N ALA A 102 5.61 -13.66 6.87
CA ALA A 102 4.94 -14.95 6.80
C ALA A 102 3.43 -14.80 6.57
N ILE A 103 2.80 -13.81 7.21
CA ILE A 103 1.38 -13.51 7.00
C ILE A 103 1.16 -13.00 5.58
N LEU A 104 2.00 -12.10 5.06
CA LEU A 104 1.91 -11.59 3.69
C LEU A 104 1.97 -12.73 2.66
N CYS A 105 2.91 -13.66 2.82
CA CYS A 105 3.04 -14.84 1.94
C CYS A 105 1.82 -15.76 1.99
N SER A 106 1.08 -15.78 3.11
CA SER A 106 -0.15 -16.58 3.24
C SER A 106 -1.37 -15.98 2.53
N ILE A 107 -1.31 -14.70 2.13
CA ILE A 107 -2.42 -14.02 1.48
C ILE A 107 -2.42 -14.35 -0.01
N LYS A 108 -3.48 -15.04 -0.48
CA LYS A 108 -3.67 -15.41 -1.88
C LYS A 108 -3.68 -14.15 -2.75
N GLN A 109 -2.75 -14.05 -3.68
CA GLN A 109 -2.71 -12.93 -4.62
C GLN A 109 -3.63 -13.21 -5.81
N MET A 110 -4.43 -12.22 -6.21
CA MET A 110 -5.28 -12.35 -7.40
C MET A 110 -4.49 -12.20 -8.71
N SER A 111 -3.33 -11.55 -8.67
CA SER A 111 -2.55 -11.21 -9.86
C SER A 111 -1.57 -12.31 -10.33
N GLY A 112 -1.53 -13.47 -9.69
CA GLY A 112 -0.59 -14.56 -10.04
C GLY A 112 0.90 -14.22 -9.84
N GLN A 113 1.24 -12.97 -9.50
CA GLN A 113 2.59 -12.59 -9.10
C GLN A 113 2.90 -13.22 -7.74
N LEU A 114 4.03 -13.92 -7.66
CA LEU A 114 4.53 -14.38 -6.37
C LEU A 114 5.19 -13.21 -5.64
N PHE A 115 4.96 -13.13 -4.34
CA PHE A 115 5.73 -12.25 -3.46
C PHE A 115 7.05 -12.96 -3.16
N THR A 116 8.14 -12.43 -3.69
CA THR A 116 9.48 -13.01 -3.55
C THR A 116 10.39 -12.00 -2.86
N TRP A 117 9.95 -11.52 -1.70
CA TRP A 117 10.76 -10.67 -0.83
C TRP A 117 11.58 -11.52 0.11
N ASP A 118 12.85 -11.18 0.30
CA ASP A 118 13.70 -11.79 1.32
C ASP A 118 13.89 -10.80 2.48
N PRO A 119 13.22 -11.02 3.62
CA PRO A 119 13.35 -10.16 4.80
C PRO A 119 14.79 -10.09 5.33
N LEU A 120 15.60 -11.12 5.09
CA LEU A 120 16.93 -11.29 5.67
C LEU A 120 18.03 -10.53 4.91
N ASN A 121 17.75 -10.11 3.67
CA ASN A 121 18.74 -9.49 2.78
C ASN A 121 18.63 -7.95 2.68
N HIS A 122 17.67 -7.33 3.38
CA HIS A 122 17.48 -5.87 3.37
C HIS A 122 17.69 -5.28 4.77
N GLY A 123 18.92 -4.81 5.01
CA GLY A 123 19.44 -4.42 6.33
C GLY A 123 18.89 -3.13 6.97
N GLU A 124 17.69 -2.66 6.65
CA GLU A 124 17.07 -1.50 7.33
C GLU A 124 15.56 -1.69 7.51
N ASP A 125 15.11 -1.64 8.76
CA ASP A 125 13.70 -1.81 9.16
C ASP A 125 12.75 -0.86 8.41
N ASP A 126 13.17 0.39 8.16
CA ASP A 126 12.36 1.39 7.46
C ASP A 126 12.09 1.01 5.99
N LYS A 127 13.07 0.38 5.32
CA LYS A 127 12.90 -0.12 3.94
C LYS A 127 11.94 -1.30 3.92
N SER A 128 12.10 -2.22 4.87
CA SER A 128 11.23 -3.38 5.05
C SER A 128 9.77 -2.96 5.31
N LEU A 129 9.56 -1.98 6.19
CA LEU A 129 8.24 -1.40 6.42
C LEU A 129 7.66 -0.79 5.15
N GLY A 130 8.46 -0.01 4.41
CA GLY A 130 8.07 0.60 3.13
C GLY A 130 7.57 -0.41 2.11
N ILE A 131 8.27 -1.54 1.96
CA ILE A 131 7.90 -2.62 1.05
C ILE A 131 6.59 -3.29 1.52
N MET A 132 6.49 -3.64 2.80
CA MET A 132 5.32 -4.31 3.36
C MET A 132 4.04 -3.47 3.27
N VAL A 133 4.13 -2.17 3.58
CA VAL A 133 2.99 -1.23 3.47
C VAL A 133 2.51 -1.14 2.04
N GLN A 134 3.42 -0.91 1.08
CA GLN A 134 3.06 -0.83 -0.34
C GLN A 134 2.39 -2.13 -0.81
N ARG A 135 2.93 -3.30 -0.43
CA ARG A 135 2.36 -4.59 -0.80
C ARG A 135 0.96 -4.79 -0.21
N LEU A 136 0.73 -4.48 1.06
CA LEU A 136 -0.59 -4.57 1.68
C LEU A 136 -1.60 -3.65 1.01
N CYS A 137 -1.23 -2.39 0.83
CA CYS A 137 -2.08 -1.42 0.16
C CYS A 137 -2.44 -1.88 -1.25
N TYR A 138 -1.49 -2.41 -2.02
CA TYR A 138 -1.74 -3.02 -3.32
C TYR A 138 -2.75 -4.18 -3.27
N MET A 139 -2.58 -5.11 -2.33
CA MET A 139 -3.48 -6.24 -2.19
C MET A 139 -4.90 -5.80 -1.77
N THR A 140 -5.03 -4.76 -0.94
CA THR A 140 -6.34 -4.18 -0.64
C THR A 140 -6.99 -3.54 -1.87
N GLY A 141 -6.21 -2.81 -2.67
CA GLY A 141 -6.65 -2.17 -3.91
C GLY A 141 -7.10 -3.18 -4.97
N SER A 142 -6.30 -4.21 -5.22
CA SER A 142 -6.66 -5.29 -6.17
C SER A 142 -7.93 -6.05 -5.78
N ARG A 143 -8.28 -6.05 -4.49
CA ARG A 143 -9.51 -6.64 -3.96
C ARG A 143 -10.67 -5.64 -3.85
N MET A 144 -10.49 -4.41 -4.33
CA MET A 144 -11.45 -3.31 -4.19
C MET A 144 -11.87 -3.06 -2.72
N ILE A 145 -10.98 -3.32 -1.76
CA ILE A 145 -11.21 -3.09 -0.34
C ILE A 145 -10.69 -1.72 0.03
N GLN A 146 -11.57 -0.81 0.44
CA GLN A 146 -11.15 0.52 0.88
C GLN A 146 -10.35 0.44 2.19
N ILE A 147 -9.24 1.18 2.25
CA ILE A 147 -8.50 1.43 3.50
C ILE A 147 -8.77 2.87 3.95
N SER A 148 -9.12 3.08 5.23
CA SER A 148 -9.35 4.44 5.76
C SER A 148 -8.04 5.17 6.02
N THR A 149 -7.01 4.43 6.42
CA THR A 149 -5.68 4.94 6.78
C THR A 149 -4.61 3.99 6.24
N VAL A 150 -3.52 4.56 5.71
CA VAL A 150 -2.34 3.79 5.34
C VAL A 150 -1.54 3.49 6.61
N PRO A 151 -1.12 2.24 6.84
CA PRO A 151 -0.28 1.91 7.99
C PRO A 151 1.06 2.64 7.92
N THR A 152 1.48 3.20 9.05
CA THR A 152 2.69 4.04 9.19
C THR A 152 3.77 3.41 10.06
N ASN A 153 3.47 2.30 10.72
CA ASN A 153 4.37 1.57 11.61
C ASN A 153 4.12 0.05 11.53
N PHE A 154 5.02 -0.76 12.09
CA PHE A 154 4.93 -2.22 12.04
C PHE A 154 3.68 -2.80 12.72
N ALA A 155 3.19 -2.19 13.80
CA ALA A 155 1.99 -2.67 14.50
C ALA A 155 0.74 -2.51 13.63
N GLU A 156 0.57 -1.35 12.99
CA GLU A 156 -0.52 -1.09 12.04
C GLU A 156 -0.41 -1.99 10.80
N THR A 157 0.81 -2.17 10.26
CA THR A 157 1.08 -3.08 9.14
C THR A 157 0.72 -4.52 9.50
N TYR A 158 1.11 -4.99 10.68
CA TYR A 158 0.77 -6.32 11.18
C TYR A 158 -0.74 -6.52 11.28
N LEU A 159 -1.45 -5.57 11.90
CA LEU A 159 -2.91 -5.64 12.05
C LEU A 159 -3.62 -5.70 10.70
N LEU A 160 -3.21 -4.87 9.75
CA LEU A 160 -3.78 -4.88 8.41
C LEU A 160 -3.49 -6.21 7.68
N ALA A 161 -2.28 -6.76 7.83
CA ALA A 161 -1.92 -8.06 7.28
C ALA A 161 -2.78 -9.19 7.86
N VAL A 162 -2.97 -9.21 9.18
CA VAL A 162 -3.84 -10.17 9.86
C VAL A 162 -5.27 -10.07 9.34
N ASP A 163 -5.86 -8.88 9.33
CA ASP A 163 -7.23 -8.65 8.86
C ASP A 163 -7.43 -9.15 7.41
N LEU A 164 -6.47 -8.85 6.54
CA LEU A 164 -6.51 -9.24 5.14
C LEU A 164 -6.33 -10.76 4.96
N SER A 165 -5.54 -11.41 5.81
CA SER A 165 -5.34 -12.87 5.83
C SER A 165 -6.57 -13.63 6.32
N ILE A 166 -7.26 -13.13 7.34
CA ILE A 166 -8.49 -13.73 7.87
C ILE A 166 -9.60 -13.63 6.84
N LYS A 167 -9.79 -12.45 6.23
CA LYS A 167 -10.79 -12.26 5.17
C LYS A 167 -10.55 -13.15 3.96
N ASN A 168 -9.28 -13.49 3.68
CA ASN A 168 -8.93 -14.41 2.60
C ASN A 168 -9.43 -15.86 2.82
N LYS A 169 -9.72 -16.25 4.07
CA LYS A 169 -10.21 -17.58 4.42
C LYS A 169 -11.75 -17.69 4.41
N GLY A 170 -12.46 -16.55 4.33
CA GLY A 170 -13.93 -16.48 4.40
C GLY A 170 -14.66 -16.28 3.06
N LEU A 171 -13.98 -16.47 1.93
CA LEU A 171 -14.57 -16.42 0.57
C LEU A 171 -14.83 -17.84 0.02
N LEU A 172 -15.42 -18.70 0.85
CA LEU A 172 -16.07 -19.97 0.42
C LEU A 172 -17.58 -19.82 0.56
#